data_AF-A0A662IMI4-F1
#
_entry.id   AF-A0A662IMI4-F1
#
_cell.length_a   1.000
_cell.length_b   1.000
_cell.length_c   1.000
_cell.angle_alpha   90.00
_cell.angle_beta   90.00
_cell.angle_gamma   90.00
#
_symmetry.space_group_name_H-M   'P 1'
#
loop_
_entity.id
_entity.type
_entity.pdbx_description
1 polymer ?
#
loop_
_entity_poly.entity_id
_entity_poly.type
_entity_poly.pdbx_seq_one_letter_code
_entity_poly.pdbx_strand_id
1 'polypeptide(L)'
;MPANLPAEAKAKWLKVLEAKDPHEKLRALQEFLSAVPQHKGTEKLRAQIRAKIAALKREIEERKSKRSSGGPRVFLEKEGDAQVVILSVTG
;
A
#
# COMPACT_ATOMS: atom_id res chain seq x y z
N MET A 1 18.73 0.72 1.14
CA MET A 1 18.01 -0.23 2.02
C MET A 1 18.81 -0.40 3.31
N PRO A 2 18.19 -0.52 4.49
CA PRO A 2 18.91 -0.77 5.73
C PRO A 2 19.68 -2.09 5.67
N ALA A 3 20.89 -2.13 6.24
CA ALA A 3 21.81 -3.26 6.12
C ALA A 3 21.34 -4.52 6.87
N ASN A 4 20.43 -4.39 7.85
CA ASN A 4 20.01 -5.47 8.74
C ASN A 4 18.60 -6.03 8.42
N LEU A 5 18.32 -6.36 7.15
CA LEU A 5 17.07 -7.03 6.80
C LEU A 5 17.20 -8.56 6.94
N PRO A 6 16.22 -9.24 7.57
CA PRO A 6 16.16 -10.70 7.59
C PRO A 6 16.16 -11.29 6.17
N ALA A 7 16.68 -12.51 6.01
CA ALA A 7 16.68 -13.21 4.72
C ALA A 7 15.26 -13.31 4.13
N GLU A 8 14.26 -13.56 4.97
CA GLU A 8 12.85 -13.60 4.57
C GLU A 8 12.35 -12.26 4.00
N ALA A 9 12.73 -11.14 4.62
CA ALA A 9 12.39 -9.81 4.13
C ALA A 9 13.04 -9.53 2.77
N LYS A 10 14.29 -9.97 2.56
CA LYS A 10 14.96 -9.85 1.26
C LYS A 10 14.23 -10.66 0.17
N ALA A 11 13.84 -11.89 0.46
CA ALA A 11 13.07 -12.72 -0.47
C ALA A 11 11.71 -12.09 -0.84
N LYS A 12 10.99 -11.56 0.16
CA LYS A 12 9.73 -10.84 -0.07
C LYS A 12 9.92 -9.55 -0.87
N TRP A 13 11.06 -8.87 -0.71
CA TRP A 13 11.38 -7.71 -1.53
C TRP A 13 11.61 -8.08 -3.00
N LEU A 14 12.24 -9.22 -3.30
CA LEU A 14 12.35 -9.70 -4.68
C LEU A 14 10.98 -9.90 -5.30
N LYS A 15 10.03 -10.50 -4.58
CA LYS A 15 8.64 -10.62 -5.04
C LYS A 15 7.99 -9.25 -5.35
N VAL A 16 8.30 -8.21 -4.57
CA VAL A 16 7.84 -6.83 -4.86
C VAL A 16 8.40 -6.30 -6.18
N LEU A 17 9.65 -6.64 -6.51
CA LEU A 17 10.31 -6.23 -7.75
C LEU A 17 9.81 -7.02 -8.95
N GLU A 18 9.53 -8.31 -8.77
CA GLU A 18 9.03 -9.22 -9.80
C GLU A 18 7.54 -9.00 -10.13
N ALA A 19 6.77 -8.50 -9.17
CA ALA A 19 5.34 -8.25 -9.34
C ALA A 19 5.06 -7.22 -10.46
N LYS A 20 4.36 -7.68 -11.51
CA LYS A 20 3.95 -6.86 -12.66
C LYS A 20 2.56 -6.25 -12.46
N ASP A 21 1.68 -6.95 -11.76
CA ASP A 21 0.34 -6.47 -11.46
C ASP A 21 0.33 -5.55 -10.23
N PRO A 22 -0.38 -4.40 -10.26
CA PRO A 22 -0.50 -3.53 -9.10
C PRO A 22 -1.08 -4.20 -7.84
N HIS A 23 -2.03 -5.12 -7.96
CA HIS A 23 -2.58 -5.85 -6.80
C HIS A 23 -1.58 -6.86 -6.25
N GLU A 24 -0.86 -7.58 -7.12
CA GLU A 24 0.23 -8.46 -6.70
C GLU A 24 1.33 -7.69 -5.98
N LYS A 25 1.72 -6.54 -6.53
CA LYS A 25 2.72 -5.65 -5.93
C LYS A 25 2.28 -5.11 -4.58
N LEU A 26 0.98 -4.80 -4.44
CA LEU A 26 0.39 -4.38 -3.17
C LEU A 26 0.49 -5.48 -2.11
N ARG A 27 0.11 -6.73 -2.47
CA ARG A 27 0.21 -7.89 -1.58
C ARG A 27 1.67 -8.13 -1.17
N ALA A 28 2.59 -8.15 -2.13
CA ALA A 28 4.01 -8.36 -1.86
C ALA A 28 4.59 -7.27 -0.94
N LEU A 29 4.17 -6.01 -1.08
CA LEU A 29 4.60 -4.93 -0.18
C LEU A 29 4.07 -5.12 1.25
N GLN A 30 2.84 -5.63 1.42
CA GLN A 30 2.27 -5.94 2.74
C GLN A 30 3.00 -7.12 3.40
N GLU A 31 3.31 -8.16 2.64
CA GLU A 31 4.11 -9.29 3.11
C GLU A 31 5.51 -8.86 3.52
N PHE A 32 6.15 -8.03 2.68
CA PHE A 32 7.46 -7.45 2.98
C PHE A 32 7.42 -6.65 4.28
N LEU A 33 6.45 -5.74 4.45
CA LEU A 33 6.29 -4.96 5.68
C LEU A 33 6.13 -5.84 6.92
N SER A 34 5.44 -6.97 6.79
CA SER A 34 5.23 -7.92 7.89
C SER A 34 6.51 -8.67 8.27
N ALA A 35 7.40 -8.93 7.30
CA ALA A 35 8.70 -9.58 7.54
C ALA A 35 9.80 -8.62 8.03
N VAL A 36 9.62 -7.31 7.87
CA VAL A 36 10.57 -6.31 8.38
C VAL A 36 10.43 -6.21 9.90
N PRO A 37 11.50 -6.41 10.69
CA PRO A 37 11.45 -6.29 12.16
C PRO A 37 10.91 -4.93 12.62
N GLN A 38 10.28 -4.86 13.79
CA GLN A 38 9.75 -3.60 14.35
C GLN A 38 10.66 -3.08 15.46
N HIS A 39 11.74 -2.40 15.08
CA HIS A 39 12.64 -1.70 16.01
C HIS A 39 13.19 -0.42 15.36
N LYS A 40 13.88 0.42 16.14
CA LYS A 40 14.34 1.75 15.73
C LYS A 40 15.13 1.79 14.41
N GLY A 41 15.84 0.71 14.09
CA GLY A 41 16.63 0.60 12.86
C GLY A 41 15.82 0.44 11.56
N THR A 42 14.55 0.08 11.65
CA THR A 42 13.67 -0.19 10.50
C THR A 42 12.48 0.76 10.42
N GLU A 43 12.31 1.68 11.37
CA GLU A 43 11.16 2.60 11.40
C GLU A 43 11.03 3.42 10.12
N LYS A 44 12.13 4.03 9.66
CA LYS A 44 12.15 4.80 8.40
C LYS A 44 11.76 3.94 7.19
N LEU A 45 12.26 2.70 7.12
CA LEU A 45 11.90 1.77 6.06
C LEU A 45 10.42 1.42 6.12
N ARG A 46 9.91 1.03 7.30
CA ARG A 46 8.49 0.69 7.49
C ARG A 46 7.58 1.84 7.10
N ALA A 47 7.94 3.08 7.45
CA ALA A 47 7.21 4.29 7.06
C ALA A 47 7.18 4.47 5.52
N GLN A 48 8.33 4.34 4.86
CA GLN A 48 8.42 4.40 3.39
C GLN A 48 7.56 3.33 2.71
N ILE A 49 7.58 2.10 3.23
CA ILE A 49 6.77 1.00 2.66
C ILE A 49 5.28 1.24 2.87
N ARG A 50 4.85 1.74 4.04
CA ARG A 50 3.45 2.12 4.27
C ARG A 50 2.99 3.21 3.33
N ALA A 51 3.82 4.23 3.08
CA ALA A 51 3.51 5.28 2.11
C ALA A 51 3.35 4.73 0.69
N LYS A 52 4.23 3.81 0.27
CA LYS A 52 4.11 3.12 -1.03
C LYS A 52 2.82 2.29 -1.13
N ILE A 53 2.45 1.56 -0.07
CA ILE A 53 1.19 0.80 -0.01
C ILE A 53 -0.01 1.74 -0.16
N ALA A 54 -0.02 2.88 0.53
CA ALA A 54 -1.11 3.85 0.45
C ALA A 54 -1.25 4.45 -0.95
N ALA A 55 -0.12 4.86 -1.55
CA ALA A 55 -0.10 5.39 -2.91
C ALA A 55 -0.61 4.36 -3.94
N LEU A 56 -0.15 3.10 -3.84
CA LEU A 56 -0.55 2.04 -4.76
C LEU A 56 -2.04 1.67 -4.62
N LYS A 57 -2.58 1.66 -3.38
CA LYS A 57 -4.02 1.48 -3.16
C LYS A 57 -4.84 2.58 -3.83
N ARG A 58 -4.42 3.83 -3.69
CA ARG A 58 -5.07 4.97 -4.33
C ARG A 58 -5.03 4.85 -5.85
N GLU A 59 -3.89 4.47 -6.43
CA GLU A 59 -3.78 4.25 -7.88
C GLU A 59 -4.74 3.16 -8.38
N ILE A 60 -4.83 2.04 -7.66
CA ILE A 60 -5.75 0.93 -8.00
C ILE A 60 -7.21 1.42 -7.96
N GLU A 61 -7.58 2.18 -6.95
CA GLU A 61 -8.93 2.74 -6.80
C GLU A 61 -9.27 3.73 -7.91
N GLU A 62 -8.34 4.64 -8.26
CA GLU A 62 -8.49 5.60 -9.35
C GLU A 62 -8.61 4.91 -10.72
N ARG A 63 -7.88 3.81 -10.96
CA ARG A 63 -8.02 3.02 -12.19
C ARG A 63 -9.38 2.31 -12.26
N LYS A 64 -9.90 1.84 -11.13
CA LYS A 64 -11.23 1.23 -11.03
C LYS A 64 -12.34 2.25 -11.28
N SER A 65 -12.24 3.44 -10.68
CA SER A 65 -13.25 4.50 -10.88
C SER A 65 -13.29 5.01 -12.32
N LYS A 66 -12.12 5.17 -12.98
CA LYS A 66 -12.03 5.57 -14.40
C LYS A 66 -12.64 4.53 -15.35
N ARG A 67 -12.51 3.23 -15.07
CA ARG A 67 -13.15 2.16 -15.87
C ARG A 67 -14.66 2.06 -15.68
N SER A 68 -15.20 2.56 -14.58
CA SER A 68 -16.65 2.56 -14.29
C SER A 68 -17.32 3.90 -14.62
N SER A 69 -16.67 4.81 -15.35
CA SER A 69 -17.17 6.15 -15.70
C SER A 69 -18.24 6.13 -16.81
N GLY A 70 -19.35 5.43 -16.52
CA GLY A 70 -20.64 5.58 -17.18
C GLY A 70 -21.73 6.06 -16.21
N GLY A 71 -21.38 6.79 -15.14
CA GLY A 71 -22.33 7.32 -14.17
C GLY A 71 -21.69 8.28 -13.16
N PRO A 72 -22.43 9.28 -12.64
CA PRO A 72 -21.86 10.38 -11.89
C PRO A 72 -21.46 9.93 -10.49
N ARG A 73 -20.16 10.01 -10.16
CA ARG A 73 -19.69 9.86 -8.79
C ARG A 73 -18.64 10.91 -8.48
N VAL A 74 -19.13 11.98 -7.85
CA VAL A 74 -18.49 12.82 -6.83
C VAL A 74 -16.96 12.71 -6.85
N PHE A 75 -16.35 13.48 -7.75
CA PHE A 75 -14.94 13.83 -7.68
C PHE A 75 -14.79 14.81 -6.50
N LEU A 76 -14.42 14.33 -5.32
CA LEU A 76 -13.81 15.20 -4.32
C LEU A 76 -12.31 15.20 -4.59
N GLU A 77 -11.85 16.26 -5.26
CA GLU A 77 -10.44 16.63 -5.32
C GLU A 77 -9.90 16.71 -3.89
N LYS A 78 -8.99 15.80 -3.55
CA LYS A 78 -8.29 15.80 -2.26
C LYS A 78 -7.15 16.80 -2.32
N GLU A 79 -7.47 18.09 -2.23
CA GLU A 79 -6.61 18.98 -1.44
C GLU A 79 -6.78 18.59 0.04
N GLY A 80 -5.66 18.47 0.73
CA GLY A 80 -5.52 17.57 1.87
C GLY A 80 -6.49 17.82 3.00
N ASP A 81 -7.21 16.78 3.42
CA ASP A 81 -7.70 16.62 4.79
C ASP A 81 -8.13 15.18 5.03
N ALA A 82 -7.96 14.72 6.28
CA ALA A 82 -8.12 13.33 6.68
C ALA A 82 -9.57 12.84 6.48
N GLN A 83 -9.75 11.75 5.75
CA GLN A 83 -11.05 11.08 5.65
C GLN A 83 -11.09 9.90 6.62
N VAL A 84 -11.76 10.08 7.76
CA VAL A 84 -12.11 9.00 8.69
C VAL A 84 -13.34 8.30 8.13
N VAL A 85 -13.18 7.05 7.69
CA VAL A 85 -14.31 6.18 7.34
C VAL A 85 -14.61 5.31 8.56
N ILE A 86 -15.70 5.59 9.26
CA ILE A 86 -16.25 4.70 10.28
C ILE A 86 -17.17 3.71 9.57
N LEU A 87 -16.76 2.44 9.52
CA LEU A 87 -17.65 1.34 9.15
C LEU A 87 -18.19 0.74 10.45
N SER A 88 -19.47 0.98 10.75
CA SER A 88 -20.20 0.16 11.71
C SER A 88 -20.73 -1.08 10.99
N VAL A 89 -20.57 -2.25 11.60
CA VAL A 89 -21.26 -3.47 11.17
C VAL A 89 -22.73 -3.35 11.59
N THR A 90 -23.65 -3.45 10.65
CA THR A 90 -25.06 -3.71 10.94
C THR A 90 -25.24 -5.22 10.92
N GLY A 91 -25.47 -5.80 12.10
CA GLY A 91 -25.75 -7.22 12.31
C GLY A 91 -26.09 -7.47 13.76
#